data_AF-A0A409WG18-F1
#
_entry.id   AF-A0A409WG18-F1
#
_cell.length_a   1.000
_cell.length_b   1.000
_cell.length_c   1.000
_cell.angle_alpha   90.00
_cell.angle_beta   90.00
_cell.angle_gamma   90.00
#
_symmetry.space_group_name_H-M   'P 1'
#
loop_
_entity.id
_entity.type
_entity.pdbx_description
1 polymer ?
#
loop_
_entity_poly.entity_id
_entity_poly.type
_entity_poly.pdbx_seq_one_letter_code
_entity_poly.pdbx_strand_id
1 'polypeptide(L)'
;MFAKLFKTAVVASALVASVAARPMSLNRLTARGDISFDNWGGYSSLSGFDDFYGSDNFIGSVSSQTVVEQSQELVCHSESIVIIQQRLLVLQEMAKRIITEQVCEVETQTVVFEQFHASLGLFSHDLRRTSGHHVGFDSSITNHFSDIVSEDDTLSTNDFGFSGHDVGASTVVVGGSNWVAATSPASVGAAYSAARGAFYSSF
;
A
#
# COMPACT_ATOMS: atom_id res chain seq x y z
N MET A 1 -73.48 37.38 -12.81
CA MET A 1 -72.46 36.38 -13.24
C MET A 1 -71.39 36.36 -12.13
N PHE A 2 -71.43 35.37 -11.22
CA PHE A 2 -70.46 34.25 -11.08
C PHE A 2 -69.01 34.74 -10.85
N ALA A 3 -68.19 34.36 -9.86
CA ALA A 3 -68.18 33.44 -8.72
C ALA A 3 -66.94 33.83 -7.84
N LYS A 4 -67.03 33.94 -6.50
CA LYS A 4 -66.53 33.01 -5.46
C LYS A 4 -65.02 32.64 -5.45
N LEU A 5 -64.43 32.81 -4.24
CA LEU A 5 -63.35 32.01 -3.59
C LEU A 5 -61.91 32.17 -4.16
N PHE A 6 -60.77 32.07 -3.46
CA PHE A 6 -60.28 32.10 -2.06
C PHE A 6 -58.75 31.78 -2.17
N LYS A 7 -57.99 32.04 -1.10
CA LYS A 7 -56.69 31.42 -0.72
C LYS A 7 -55.37 32.06 -1.19
N THR A 8 -54.75 32.69 -0.18
CA THR A 8 -53.32 32.70 0.17
C THR A 8 -52.47 31.55 -0.38
N ALA A 9 -51.28 31.89 -0.89
CA ALA A 9 -50.15 30.98 -0.98
C ALA A 9 -48.88 31.70 -0.48
N VAL A 10 -48.43 31.24 0.69
CA VAL A 10 -47.14 31.54 1.31
C VAL A 10 -46.07 30.84 0.48
N VAL A 11 -45.06 31.56 -0.01
CA VAL A 11 -43.85 30.94 -0.56
C VAL A 11 -42.74 31.10 0.46
N ALA A 12 -42.67 30.13 1.36
CA ALA A 12 -41.46 29.84 2.11
C ALA A 12 -40.69 28.79 1.30
N SER A 13 -39.45 29.09 0.93
CA SER A 13 -38.53 28.09 0.39
C SER A 13 -37.17 28.30 1.05
N ALA A 14 -37.05 27.68 2.23
CA ALA A 14 -35.79 27.38 2.86
C ALA A 14 -35.42 25.93 2.49
N LEU A 15 -34.33 25.77 1.75
CA LEU A 15 -33.57 24.52 1.70
C LEU A 15 -32.09 24.92 1.80
N VAL A 16 -31.69 25.36 2.98
CA VAL A 16 -30.29 25.25 3.40
C VAL A 16 -30.11 23.78 3.73
N ALA A 17 -29.44 23.05 2.85
CA ALA A 17 -28.95 21.71 3.15
C ALA A 17 -27.93 21.85 4.29
N SER A 18 -28.41 21.78 5.52
CA SER A 18 -27.56 21.59 6.68
C SER A 18 -26.95 20.20 6.55
N VAL A 19 -25.70 20.15 6.08
CA VAL A 19 -24.86 18.97 6.27
C VAL A 19 -24.73 18.81 7.78
N ALA A 20 -25.53 17.91 8.35
CA ALA A 20 -25.41 17.54 9.74
C ALA A 20 -24.10 16.76 9.86
N ALA A 21 -22.99 17.48 10.08
CA ALA A 21 -21.76 16.88 10.52
C ALA A 21 -22.07 16.17 11.84
N ARG A 22 -22.11 14.83 11.80
CA ARG A 22 -22.22 14.04 13.01
C ARG A 22 -20.99 14.37 13.86
N PRO A 23 -21.15 14.72 15.14
CA PRO A 23 -20.00 14.93 16.02
C PRO A 23 -19.23 13.61 16.09
N MET A 24 -18.03 13.59 15.52
CA MET A 24 -17.12 12.48 15.64
C MET A 24 -16.71 12.41 17.11
N SER A 25 -17.02 11.31 17.78
CA SER A 25 -16.59 11.06 19.15
C SER A 25 -15.07 10.98 19.17
N LEU A 26 -14.40 12.12 19.41
CA LEU A 26 -12.98 12.18 19.73
C LEU A 26 -12.77 11.74 21.18
N ASN A 27 -13.09 10.48 21.45
CA ASN A 27 -12.78 9.82 22.71
C ASN A 27 -12.36 8.38 22.41
N ARG A 28 -11.12 8.25 21.94
CA ARG A 28 -10.31 7.10 22.29
C ARG A 28 -8.86 7.54 22.21
N LEU A 29 -8.26 7.75 23.37
CA LEU A 29 -6.89 7.30 23.55
C LEU A 29 -6.92 5.83 23.18
N THR A 30 -6.59 5.48 21.95
CA THR A 30 -6.51 4.09 21.51
C THR A 30 -5.51 3.44 22.44
N ALA A 31 -5.99 2.57 23.33
CA ALA A 31 -5.12 1.64 24.02
C ALA A 31 -4.24 0.98 22.96
N ARG A 32 -2.96 0.71 23.25
CA ARG A 32 -2.05 -0.05 22.37
C ARG A 32 -2.60 -1.46 22.15
N GLY A 33 -3.64 -1.57 21.33
CA GLY A 33 -4.28 -2.78 20.87
C GLY A 33 -4.46 -2.65 19.37
N ASP A 34 -4.58 -3.80 18.73
CA ASP A 34 -4.62 -3.91 17.28
C ASP A 34 -5.82 -3.12 16.73
N ILE A 35 -5.56 -2.26 15.74
CA ILE A 35 -6.61 -1.50 15.05
C ILE A 35 -7.02 -2.36 13.86
N SER A 36 -8.21 -2.96 13.98
CA SER A 36 -8.89 -3.58 12.84
C SER A 36 -9.37 -2.49 11.90
N PHE A 37 -9.09 -2.67 10.61
CA PHE A 37 -9.61 -1.81 9.56
C PHE A 37 -10.81 -2.42 8.84
N ASP A 38 -11.18 -3.67 9.16
CA ASP A 38 -12.42 -4.27 8.65
C ASP A 38 -13.64 -3.40 8.98
N ASN A 39 -14.34 -2.96 7.93
CA ASN A 39 -15.49 -2.05 8.01
C ASN A 39 -15.24 -0.76 8.84
N TRP A 40 -13.99 -0.29 8.91
CA TRP A 40 -13.62 0.87 9.72
C TRP A 40 -14.42 2.11 9.33
N GLY A 41 -14.89 2.86 10.33
CA GLY A 41 -15.75 4.03 10.10
C GLY A 41 -17.14 3.72 9.53
N GLY A 42 -17.50 2.43 9.35
CA GLY A 42 -18.72 2.01 8.68
C GLY A 42 -18.61 1.97 7.15
N TYR A 43 -17.39 2.06 6.60
CA TYR A 43 -17.14 1.97 5.16
C TYR A 43 -17.16 0.52 4.69
N SER A 44 -18.16 0.14 3.90
CA SER A 44 -18.27 -1.22 3.35
C SER A 44 -17.17 -1.56 2.35
N SER A 45 -16.50 -0.56 1.77
CA SER A 45 -15.32 -0.77 0.90
C SER A 45 -14.09 -1.28 1.66
N LEU A 46 -14.12 -1.26 3.00
CA LEU A 46 -13.12 -1.89 3.88
C LEU A 46 -13.57 -3.26 4.40
N SER A 47 -14.67 -3.83 3.89
CA SER A 47 -15.07 -5.19 4.26
C SER A 47 -14.02 -6.20 3.81
N GLY A 48 -13.57 -7.05 4.72
CA GLY A 48 -12.50 -8.02 4.51
C GLY A 48 -11.09 -7.42 4.47
N PHE A 49 -10.90 -6.14 4.83
CA PHE A 49 -9.58 -5.50 4.74
C PHE A 49 -8.51 -6.25 5.55
N ASP A 50 -8.87 -6.67 6.76
CA ASP A 50 -7.96 -7.40 7.64
C ASP A 50 -7.72 -8.85 7.18
N ASP A 51 -8.46 -9.38 6.19
CA ASP A 51 -8.24 -10.74 5.67
C ASP A 51 -6.93 -10.84 4.89
N PHE A 52 -6.40 -9.72 4.40
CA PHE A 52 -5.17 -9.74 3.60
C PHE A 52 -3.92 -9.99 4.46
N TYR A 53 -3.72 -9.22 5.54
CA TYR A 53 -2.56 -9.40 6.43
C TYR A 53 -2.89 -9.83 7.86
N GLY A 54 -4.14 -9.67 8.31
CA GLY A 54 -4.54 -9.73 9.71
C GLY A 54 -4.61 -8.34 10.36
N SER A 55 -5.50 -8.18 11.35
CA SER A 55 -5.68 -6.93 12.10
C SER A 55 -4.46 -6.55 12.96
N ASP A 56 -3.60 -7.51 13.25
CA ASP A 56 -2.37 -7.37 14.05
C ASP A 56 -1.11 -7.18 13.18
N ASN A 57 -1.24 -7.20 11.85
CA ASN A 57 -0.11 -7.12 10.92
C ASN A 57 -0.33 -6.09 9.80
N PHE A 58 -0.70 -4.86 10.17
CA PHE A 58 -1.03 -3.81 9.20
C PHE A 58 0.02 -3.60 8.10
N ILE A 59 1.31 -3.78 8.39
CA ILE A 59 2.42 -3.52 7.46
C ILE A 59 2.86 -4.77 6.67
N GLY A 60 2.23 -5.92 6.88
CA GLY A 60 2.59 -7.16 6.20
C GLY A 60 3.97 -7.70 6.55
N SER A 61 4.38 -7.58 7.81
CA SER A 61 5.62 -8.20 8.27
C SER A 61 5.51 -9.71 8.20
N VAL A 62 6.50 -10.35 7.56
CA VAL A 62 6.62 -11.80 7.48
C VAL A 62 7.57 -12.31 8.55
N SER A 63 7.32 -13.50 9.08
CA SER A 63 8.17 -14.14 10.09
C SER A 63 9.20 -15.11 9.49
N SER A 64 8.99 -15.53 8.24
CA SER A 64 9.85 -16.47 7.54
C SER A 64 9.76 -16.26 6.03
N GLN A 65 10.80 -16.73 5.32
CA GLN A 65 10.85 -16.78 3.87
C GLN A 65 11.20 -18.20 3.43
N THR A 66 10.58 -18.65 2.35
CA THR A 66 10.97 -19.88 1.66
C THR A 66 11.74 -19.50 0.41
N VAL A 67 13.04 -19.81 0.39
CA VAL A 67 13.90 -19.56 -0.77
C VAL A 67 13.70 -20.67 -1.79
N VAL A 68 13.32 -20.30 -3.00
CA VAL A 68 13.11 -21.24 -4.10
C VAL A 68 14.43 -21.53 -4.82
N GLU A 69 14.69 -22.80 -5.10
CA GLU A 69 15.85 -23.22 -5.90
C GLU A 69 15.62 -22.85 -7.37
N GLN A 70 16.58 -22.12 -7.95
CA GLN A 70 16.54 -21.69 -9.35
C GLN A 70 17.40 -22.62 -10.19
N SER A 71 16.91 -23.01 -11.37
CA SER A 71 17.66 -23.83 -12.33
C SER A 71 18.89 -23.11 -12.88
N GLN A 72 18.88 -21.77 -12.88
CA GLN A 72 20.00 -20.91 -13.19
C GLN A 72 20.09 -19.81 -12.13
N GLU A 73 21.31 -19.48 -11.69
CA GLU A 73 21.52 -18.41 -10.72
C GLU A 73 21.13 -17.05 -11.35
N LEU A 74 20.12 -16.40 -10.79
CA LEU A 74 19.78 -15.03 -11.12
C LEU A 74 20.80 -14.09 -10.46
N VAL A 75 21.51 -13.30 -11.25
CA VAL A 75 22.52 -12.35 -10.76
C VAL A 75 22.13 -10.92 -11.11
N CYS A 76 22.50 -9.96 -10.26
CA CYS A 76 22.27 -8.55 -10.59
C CYS A 76 23.20 -8.08 -11.72
N HIS A 77 22.71 -7.18 -12.55
CA HIS A 77 23.48 -6.49 -13.59
C HIS A 77 23.56 -4.99 -13.30
N SER A 78 24.64 -4.36 -13.73
CA SER A 78 24.77 -2.91 -13.60
C SER A 78 23.87 -2.22 -14.61
N GLU A 79 23.05 -1.29 -14.12
CA GLU A 79 22.15 -0.47 -14.92
C GLU A 79 22.29 1.00 -14.54
N SER A 80 21.88 1.89 -15.43
CA SER A 80 21.82 3.31 -15.11
C SER A 80 20.81 3.56 -13.98
N ILE A 81 21.25 4.27 -12.93
CA ILE A 81 20.38 4.62 -11.80
C ILE A 81 19.16 5.41 -12.26
N VAL A 82 19.27 6.22 -13.31
CA VAL A 82 18.13 6.95 -13.89
C VAL A 82 17.09 5.98 -14.46
N ILE A 83 17.51 4.89 -15.11
CA ILE A 83 16.59 3.87 -15.63
C ILE A 83 15.88 3.15 -14.47
N ILE A 84 16.61 2.82 -13.40
CA ILE A 84 16.02 2.22 -12.20
C ILE A 84 15.00 3.18 -11.57
N GLN A 85 15.33 4.47 -11.43
CA GLN A 85 14.43 5.48 -10.89
C GLN A 85 13.18 5.66 -11.74
N GLN A 86 13.28 5.65 -13.07
CA GLN A 86 12.12 5.71 -13.96
C GLN A 86 11.18 4.53 -13.75
N ARG A 87 11.72 3.30 -13.67
CA ARG A 87 10.92 2.09 -13.43
C ARG A 87 10.21 2.14 -12.07
N LEU A 88 10.92 2.54 -11.02
CA LEU A 88 10.33 2.68 -9.69
C LEU A 88 9.25 3.79 -9.65
N LEU A 89 9.46 4.89 -10.37
CA LEU A 89 8.46 5.96 -10.48
C LEU A 89 7.19 5.47 -11.20
N VAL A 90 7.32 4.63 -12.23
CA VAL A 90 6.15 4.01 -12.88
C VAL A 90 5.36 3.15 -11.88
N LEU A 91 6.02 2.35 -11.05
CA LEU A 91 5.35 1.55 -10.02
C LEU A 91 4.65 2.45 -8.98
N GLN A 92 5.26 3.57 -8.61
CA GLN A 92 4.66 4.55 -7.71
C GLN A 92 3.40 5.19 -8.30
N GLU A 93 3.43 5.61 -9.58
CA GLU A 93 2.26 6.16 -10.25
C GLU A 93 1.18 5.09 -10.50
N MET A 94 1.58 3.83 -10.74
CA MET A 94 0.64 2.72 -10.87
C MET A 94 -0.11 2.46 -9.55
N ALA A 95 0.58 2.51 -8.40
CA ALA A 95 -0.05 2.40 -7.09
C ALA A 95 -1.10 3.52 -6.88
N LYS A 96 -0.76 4.76 -7.25
CA LYS A 96 -1.71 5.88 -7.22
C LYS A 96 -2.90 5.60 -8.13
N ARG A 97 -2.66 5.19 -9.38
CA ARG A 97 -3.69 4.87 -10.35
C ARG A 97 -4.67 3.82 -9.80
N ILE A 98 -4.16 2.70 -9.30
CA ILE A 98 -4.96 1.64 -8.67
C ILE A 98 -5.86 2.20 -7.57
N ILE A 99 -5.28 2.92 -6.60
CA ILE A 99 -6.04 3.43 -5.46
C ILE A 99 -7.08 4.47 -5.91
N THR A 100 -6.71 5.42 -6.77
CA THR A 100 -7.59 6.52 -7.16
C THR A 100 -8.70 6.11 -8.13
N GLU A 101 -8.48 5.09 -8.96
CA GLU A 101 -9.49 4.59 -9.91
C GLU A 101 -10.41 3.54 -9.28
N GLN A 102 -9.92 2.72 -8.34
CA GLN A 102 -10.66 1.57 -7.81
C GLN A 102 -11.28 1.79 -6.42
N VAL A 103 -10.82 2.79 -5.66
CA VAL A 103 -11.34 3.07 -4.32
C VAL A 103 -12.02 4.44 -4.33
N CYS A 104 -13.30 4.49 -3.99
CA CYS A 104 -14.09 5.73 -4.06
C CYS A 104 -13.97 6.59 -2.80
N GLU A 105 -13.96 5.98 -1.62
CA GLU A 105 -13.93 6.68 -0.35
C GLU A 105 -12.50 7.13 -0.01
N VAL A 106 -12.33 8.42 0.31
CA VAL A 106 -11.01 9.00 0.59
C VAL A 106 -10.36 8.42 1.85
N GLU A 107 -11.17 8.00 2.82
CA GLU A 107 -10.70 7.30 4.02
C GLU A 107 -10.16 5.91 3.66
N THR A 108 -10.87 5.15 2.82
CA THR A 108 -10.41 3.84 2.33
C THR A 108 -9.14 4.00 1.50
N GLN A 109 -9.07 5.02 0.61
CA GLN A 109 -7.86 5.34 -0.14
C GLN A 109 -6.68 5.62 0.81
N THR A 110 -6.91 6.38 1.88
CA THR A 110 -5.89 6.70 2.88
C THR A 110 -5.39 5.45 3.58
N VAL A 111 -6.30 4.60 4.07
CA VAL A 111 -5.94 3.36 4.79
C VAL A 111 -5.14 2.42 3.88
N VAL A 112 -5.60 2.17 2.66
CA VAL A 112 -4.91 1.30 1.68
C VAL A 112 -3.54 1.86 1.31
N PHE A 113 -3.45 3.17 1.07
CA PHE A 113 -2.18 3.80 0.72
C PHE A 113 -1.17 3.74 1.87
N GLU A 114 -1.60 3.99 3.11
CA GLU A 114 -0.71 3.91 4.28
C GLU A 114 -0.21 2.49 4.53
N GLN A 115 -1.05 1.46 4.31
CA GLN A 115 -0.61 0.06 4.36
C GLN A 115 0.47 -0.23 3.31
N PHE A 116 0.24 0.16 2.05
CA PHE A 116 1.22 0.00 0.96
C PHE A 116 2.52 0.75 1.25
N HIS A 117 2.43 2.02 1.66
CA HIS A 117 3.59 2.84 1.93
C HIS A 117 4.43 2.29 3.10
N ALA A 118 3.78 1.83 4.17
CA ALA A 118 4.46 1.26 5.32
C ALA A 118 5.13 -0.09 5.01
N SER A 119 4.49 -0.95 4.21
CA SER A 119 5.03 -2.29 3.88
C SER A 119 6.33 -2.22 3.07
N LEU A 120 6.47 -1.24 2.17
CA LEU A 120 7.71 -0.99 1.42
C LEU A 120 8.92 -0.74 2.33
N GLY A 121 8.71 -0.21 3.54
CA GLY A 121 9.76 0.07 4.51
C GLY A 121 10.49 -1.18 5.00
N LEU A 122 9.83 -2.34 5.00
CA LEU A 122 10.38 -3.60 5.51
C LEU A 122 11.62 -4.05 4.72
N PHE A 123 11.61 -3.87 3.39
CA PHE A 123 12.71 -4.27 2.51
C PHE A 123 14.03 -3.53 2.84
N SER A 124 13.96 -2.35 3.45
CA SER A 124 15.14 -1.63 3.96
C SER A 124 15.92 -2.46 4.98
N HIS A 125 15.22 -3.24 5.82
CA HIS A 125 15.87 -4.11 6.80
C HIS A 125 16.62 -5.27 6.14
N ASP A 126 16.07 -5.81 5.06
CA ASP A 126 16.67 -6.87 4.26
C ASP A 126 17.93 -6.35 3.56
N LEU A 127 17.84 -5.20 2.88
CA LEU A 127 18.98 -4.58 2.19
C LEU A 127 20.18 -4.35 3.12
N ARG A 128 19.91 -4.02 4.38
CA ARG A 128 20.94 -3.83 5.42
C ARG A 128 21.38 -5.13 6.10
N ARG A 129 20.76 -6.27 5.77
CA ARG A 129 20.96 -7.59 6.39
C ARG A 129 20.68 -7.60 7.89
N THR A 130 19.61 -6.92 8.31
CA THR A 130 19.23 -6.75 9.73
C THR A 130 17.93 -7.45 10.12
N SER A 131 17.13 -7.89 9.16
CA SER A 131 15.86 -8.59 9.40
C SER A 131 16.02 -10.07 9.75
N GLY A 132 17.15 -10.68 9.36
CA GLY A 132 17.30 -12.14 9.35
C GLY A 132 16.76 -12.81 8.08
N HIS A 133 16.14 -12.03 7.20
CA HIS A 133 15.65 -12.47 5.89
C HIS A 133 16.71 -12.32 4.78
N HIS A 134 16.47 -12.99 3.67
CA HIS A 134 17.25 -12.80 2.46
C HIS A 134 16.80 -11.55 1.70
N VAL A 135 17.75 -10.90 1.01
CA VAL A 135 17.43 -9.86 0.03
C VAL A 135 16.93 -10.54 -1.24
N GLY A 136 15.65 -10.43 -1.49
CA GLY A 136 14.98 -11.07 -2.61
C GLY A 136 13.59 -10.50 -2.85
N PHE A 137 12.84 -11.16 -3.73
CA PHE A 137 11.44 -10.83 -4.02
C PHE A 137 10.63 -12.13 -4.15
N ASP A 138 9.33 -12.04 -3.91
CA ASP A 138 8.45 -13.19 -4.09
C ASP A 138 8.09 -13.37 -5.57
N SER A 139 8.58 -14.45 -6.18
CA SER A 139 8.35 -14.72 -7.60
C SER A 139 6.89 -15.04 -7.92
N SER A 140 6.15 -15.68 -7.01
CA SER A 140 4.74 -16.00 -7.24
C SER A 140 3.88 -14.74 -7.34
N ILE A 141 4.19 -13.72 -6.55
CA ILE A 141 3.48 -12.43 -6.56
C ILE A 141 3.98 -11.55 -7.71
N THR A 142 5.30 -11.42 -7.90
CA THR A 142 5.86 -10.53 -8.94
C THR A 142 5.52 -10.97 -10.36
N ASN A 143 5.23 -12.25 -10.59
CA ASN A 143 4.78 -12.76 -11.89
C ASN A 143 3.43 -12.19 -12.34
N HIS A 144 2.61 -11.65 -11.42
CA HIS A 144 1.35 -10.98 -11.75
C HIS A 144 1.50 -9.55 -12.25
N PHE A 145 2.72 -9.02 -12.38
CA PHE A 145 2.94 -7.63 -12.76
C PHE A 145 2.24 -7.25 -14.09
N SER A 146 2.26 -8.15 -15.08
CA SER A 146 1.56 -7.94 -16.36
C SER A 146 0.04 -7.99 -16.24
N ASP A 147 -0.49 -8.64 -15.20
CA ASP A 147 -1.93 -8.90 -15.04
C ASP A 147 -2.67 -7.72 -14.42
N ILE A 148 -1.93 -6.70 -13.94
CA ILE A 148 -2.49 -5.46 -13.36
C ILE A 148 -3.26 -4.64 -14.39
N VAL A 149 -2.81 -4.66 -15.65
CA VAL A 149 -3.39 -3.86 -16.74
C VAL A 149 -3.88 -4.82 -17.83
N SER A 150 -5.16 -4.67 -18.18
CA SER A 150 -5.79 -5.45 -19.25
C SER A 150 -5.33 -5.00 -20.64
N GLU A 151 -5.65 -5.77 -21.68
CA GLU A 151 -5.25 -5.46 -23.07
C GLU A 151 -5.82 -4.13 -23.59
N ASP A 152 -6.88 -3.60 -22.97
CA ASP A 152 -7.51 -2.31 -23.28
C ASP A 152 -6.98 -1.14 -22.44
N ASP A 153 -5.82 -1.30 -21.79
CA ASP A 153 -5.16 -0.35 -20.89
C ASP A 153 -5.96 -0.01 -19.61
N THR A 154 -7.05 -0.73 -19.32
CA THR A 154 -7.80 -0.59 -18.06
C THR A 154 -7.18 -1.42 -16.94
N LEU A 155 -7.43 -1.01 -15.69
CA LEU A 155 -7.02 -1.81 -14.53
C LEU A 155 -7.84 -3.10 -14.47
N SER A 156 -7.15 -4.22 -14.30
CA SER A 156 -7.77 -5.53 -14.08
C SER A 156 -8.53 -5.55 -12.76
N THR A 157 -9.69 -6.23 -12.76
CA THR A 157 -10.48 -6.51 -11.54
C THR A 157 -10.37 -7.97 -11.11
N ASN A 158 -9.42 -8.72 -11.68
CA ASN A 158 -9.25 -10.13 -11.36
C ASN A 158 -8.63 -10.29 -9.97
N ASP A 159 -9.13 -11.27 -9.23
CA ASP A 159 -8.45 -11.78 -8.06
C ASP A 159 -7.25 -12.63 -8.53
N PHE A 160 -6.04 -12.26 -8.09
CA PHE A 160 -4.81 -12.98 -8.42
C PHE A 160 -4.59 -14.23 -7.57
N GLY A 161 -5.48 -14.52 -6.63
CA GLY A 161 -5.51 -15.78 -5.89
C GLY A 161 -4.49 -15.88 -4.76
N PHE A 162 -4.00 -14.74 -4.25
CA PHE A 162 -3.09 -14.67 -3.11
C PHE A 162 -3.57 -13.68 -2.05
N SER A 163 -3.08 -13.87 -0.84
CA SER A 163 -3.23 -12.99 0.31
C SER A 163 -1.87 -12.46 0.77
N GLY A 164 -1.88 -11.59 1.77
CA GLY A 164 -0.66 -11.13 2.42
C GLY A 164 0.11 -12.24 3.16
N HIS A 165 -0.53 -13.37 3.48
CA HIS A 165 0.14 -14.53 4.07
C HIS A 165 1.04 -15.28 3.08
N ASP A 166 0.84 -15.10 1.78
CA ASP A 166 1.64 -15.74 0.74
C ASP A 166 2.96 -14.99 0.49
N VAL A 167 3.13 -13.79 1.03
CA VAL A 167 4.36 -13.00 0.89
C VAL A 167 5.55 -13.77 1.48
N GLY A 168 6.57 -13.98 0.66
CA GLY A 168 7.81 -14.64 1.06
C GLY A 168 7.78 -16.17 0.89
N ALA A 169 6.64 -16.75 0.51
CA ALA A 169 6.50 -18.18 0.27
C ALA A 169 7.25 -18.68 -0.99
N SER A 170 7.55 -17.78 -1.94
CA SER A 170 8.30 -18.11 -3.16
C SER A 170 9.45 -17.13 -3.41
N THR A 171 10.30 -16.93 -2.40
CA THR A 171 11.39 -15.94 -2.42
C THR A 171 12.51 -16.36 -3.38
N VAL A 172 12.76 -15.52 -4.38
CA VAL A 172 13.92 -15.61 -5.26
C VAL A 172 15.03 -14.69 -4.72
N VAL A 173 16.22 -15.26 -4.51
CA VAL A 173 17.41 -14.52 -4.07
C VAL A 173 18.29 -14.22 -5.27
N VAL A 174 18.69 -12.96 -5.40
CA VAL A 174 19.54 -12.48 -6.50
C VAL A 174 21.00 -12.47 -6.04
N GLY A 175 21.84 -13.22 -6.75
CA GLY A 175 23.29 -13.27 -6.59
C GLY A 175 24.02 -12.08 -7.23
N GLY A 176 25.36 -12.15 -7.26
CA GLY A 176 26.19 -11.15 -7.94
C GLY A 176 26.37 -9.80 -7.24
N SER A 177 25.79 -9.61 -6.05
CA SER A 177 25.97 -8.36 -5.28
C SER A 177 27.42 -8.16 -4.82
N ASN A 178 27.82 -6.90 -4.58
CA ASN A 178 29.11 -6.54 -3.99
C ASN A 178 29.14 -6.65 -2.44
N TRP A 179 28.23 -7.42 -1.84
CA TRP A 179 28.16 -7.55 -0.39
C TRP A 179 29.38 -8.30 0.16
N VAL A 180 30.07 -7.68 1.12
CA VAL A 180 31.19 -8.24 1.86
C VAL A 180 30.86 -8.16 3.34
N ALA A 181 30.68 -9.31 3.99
CA ALA A 181 30.19 -9.40 5.38
C ALA A 181 31.00 -8.57 6.39
N ALA A 182 32.31 -8.39 6.16
CA ALA A 182 33.19 -7.65 7.05
C ALA A 182 33.06 -6.12 6.95
N THR A 183 32.68 -5.58 5.78
CA THR A 183 32.76 -4.12 5.51
C THR A 183 31.43 -3.50 5.08
N SER A 184 30.58 -4.26 4.37
CA SER A 184 29.29 -3.79 3.88
C SER A 184 28.32 -3.32 4.97
N PRO A 185 28.25 -3.93 6.17
CA PRO A 185 27.34 -3.43 7.22
C PRO A 185 27.58 -1.95 7.56
N ALA A 186 28.84 -1.53 7.68
CA ALA A 186 29.19 -0.15 7.98
C ALA A 186 28.89 0.79 6.80
N SER A 187 29.28 0.42 5.58
CA SER A 187 29.06 1.28 4.40
C SER A 187 27.58 1.40 4.02
N VAL A 188 26.81 0.30 4.14
CA VAL A 188 25.36 0.31 3.90
C VAL A 188 24.64 1.08 5.02
N GLY A 189 25.09 0.96 6.27
CA GLY A 189 24.58 1.79 7.38
C GLY A 189 24.81 3.29 7.17
N ALA A 190 25.98 3.67 6.65
CA ALA A 190 26.27 5.05 6.28
C ALA A 190 25.37 5.55 5.13
N ALA A 191 25.19 4.73 4.08
CA ALA A 191 24.31 5.05 2.95
C ALA A 191 22.85 5.23 3.41
N TYR A 192 22.35 4.31 4.25
CA TYR A 192 21.02 4.42 4.86
C TYR A 192 20.85 5.71 5.67
N SER A 193 21.83 6.04 6.52
CA SER A 193 21.78 7.25 7.34
C SER A 193 21.75 8.53 6.49
N ALA A 194 22.58 8.59 5.44
CA ALA A 194 22.57 9.70 4.50
C ALA A 194 21.23 9.84 3.77
N ALA A 195 20.66 8.72 3.30
CA ALA A 195 19.34 8.69 2.65
C ALA A 195 18.22 9.16 3.59
N ARG A 196 18.22 8.72 4.86
CA ARG A 196 17.27 9.20 5.87
C ARG A 196 17.44 10.69 6.16
N GLY A 197 18.68 11.18 6.23
CA GLY A 197 18.96 12.61 6.37
C GLY A 197 18.42 13.44 5.22
N ALA A 198 18.59 12.98 3.97
CA ALA A 198 18.02 13.62 2.79
C ALA A 198 16.49 13.61 2.80
N PHE A 199 15.88 12.47 3.19
CA PHE A 199 14.44 12.35 3.34
C PHE A 199 13.88 13.38 4.34
N TYR A 200 14.42 13.43 5.56
CA TYR A 200 13.92 14.34 6.59
C TYR A 200 14.19 15.82 6.32
N SER A 201 15.18 16.15 5.49
CA SER A 201 15.45 17.53 5.06
C SER A 201 14.62 18.00 3.87
N SER A 202 13.84 17.09 3.27
CA SER A 202 12.95 17.39 2.14
C SER A 202 11.53 17.79 2.56
N PHE A 203 11.23 17.78 3.86
CA PHE A 203 9.98 18.23 4.48
C PHE A 203 10.28 19.42 5.41
#